data_AF-U6DGN4-F1
#
_entry.id   AF-U6DGN4-F1
#
_cell.length_a   1.000
_cell.length_b   1.000
_cell.length_c   1.000
_cell.angle_alpha   90.00
_cell.angle_beta   90.00
_cell.angle_gamma   90.00
#
_symmetry.space_group_name_H-M   'P 1'
#
loop_
_entity.id
_entity.type
_entity.pdbx_description
1 polymer ?
#
loop_
_entity_poly.entity_id
_entity_poly.type
_entity_poly.pdbx_seq_one_letter_code
_entity_poly.pdbx_strand_id
1 'polypeptide(L)'
;GQDRENVDRMARLAISHFQFALEQKPTFEVAYIHLAGMYIEVGDYGRAEDTYQKVLCLKSLEEEKLQEIHFHYGQFQEFQKKCEINAIIHYLKAIKIEKASLLKDKSINSLEKLVLRKLRRNASDVESLSILGFVYKVKGEINKALEYYERALRLGGGLW
;
A
#
# COMPACT_ATOMS: atom_id res chain seq x y z
N GLY A 1 -21.01 -18.61 10.97
CA GLY A 1 -21.13 -18.98 12.39
C GLY A 1 -21.29 -17.72 13.21
N GLN A 2 -21.83 -17.83 14.42
CA GLN A 2 -22.23 -16.71 15.29
C GLN A 2 -21.17 -15.60 15.41
N ASP A 3 -19.89 -15.98 15.47
CA ASP A 3 -18.78 -15.02 15.57
C ASP A 3 -18.67 -14.12 14.34
N ARG A 4 -18.87 -14.66 13.14
CA ARG A 4 -18.83 -13.88 11.89
C ARG A 4 -19.97 -12.88 11.82
N GLU A 5 -21.17 -13.27 12.26
CA GLU A 5 -22.33 -12.36 12.31
C GLU A 5 -22.14 -11.26 13.35
N ASN A 6 -21.54 -11.59 14.50
CA ASN A 6 -21.18 -10.59 15.50
C ASN A 6 -20.14 -9.60 14.97
N VAL A 7 -19.08 -10.08 14.31
CA VAL A 7 -18.07 -9.22 13.68
C VAL A 7 -18.70 -8.31 12.62
N ASP A 8 -19.56 -8.86 11.75
CA ASP A 8 -20.24 -8.10 10.70
C ASP A 8 -21.14 -7.01 11.29
N ARG A 9 -21.87 -7.31 12.38
CA ARG A 9 -22.67 -6.32 13.12
C ARG A 9 -21.80 -5.20 13.70
N MET A 10 -20.68 -5.56 14.35
CA MET A 10 -19.78 -4.57 14.93
C MET A 10 -19.12 -3.69 13.86
N ALA A 11 -18.74 -4.27 12.72
CA ALA A 11 -18.19 -3.53 11.59
C ALA A 11 -19.20 -2.53 11.02
N ARG A 12 -20.49 -2.91 10.90
CA ARG A 12 -21.56 -1.98 10.46
C ARG A 12 -21.78 -0.82 11.43
N LEU A 13 -21.72 -1.07 12.74
CA LEU A 13 -21.78 -0.01 13.75
C LEU A 13 -20.58 0.94 13.63
N ALA A 14 -19.37 0.39 13.47
CA ALA A 14 -18.17 1.19 13.26
C ALA A 14 -18.25 2.05 11.99
N ILE A 15 -18.76 1.49 10.88
CA ILE A 15 -19.02 2.23 9.64
C ILE A 15 -19.92 3.44 9.91
N SER A 16 -21.04 3.26 10.62
CA SER A 16 -21.97 4.35 10.93
C SER A 16 -21.29 5.45 11.75
N HIS A 17 -20.49 5.11 12.75
CA HIS A 17 -19.76 6.09 13.55
C HIS A 17 -18.67 6.84 12.77
N PHE A 18 -17.92 6.16 11.90
CA PHE A 18 -16.92 6.83 11.06
C PHE A 18 -17.56 7.72 9.99
N GLN A 19 -18.70 7.30 9.42
CA GLN A 19 -19.47 8.15 8.51
C GLN A 19 -19.95 9.41 9.23
N PHE A 20 -20.53 9.28 10.41
CA PHE A 20 -20.93 10.42 11.23
C PHE A 20 -19.73 11.34 11.57
N ALA A 21 -18.58 10.78 11.93
CA ALA A 21 -17.37 11.56 12.17
C ALA A 21 -16.93 12.37 10.94
N LEU A 22 -17.08 11.81 9.73
CA LEU A 22 -16.76 12.49 8.48
C LEU A 22 -17.81 13.52 8.07
N GLU A 23 -19.08 13.36 8.47
CA GLU A 23 -20.09 14.41 8.35
C GLU A 23 -19.74 15.62 9.21
N GLN A 24 -19.26 15.38 10.44
CA GLN A 24 -18.85 16.46 11.35
C GLN A 24 -17.50 17.09 10.95
N LYS A 25 -16.56 16.28 10.47
CA LYS A 25 -15.22 16.72 10.06
C LYS A 25 -14.80 16.01 8.77
N PRO A 26 -15.12 16.58 7.58
CA PRO A 26 -14.80 15.97 6.29
C PRO A 26 -13.31 15.81 5.99
N THR A 27 -12.44 16.49 6.75
CA THR A 27 -10.98 16.40 6.66
C THR A 27 -10.37 15.43 7.67
N PHE A 28 -11.16 14.61 8.37
CA PHE A 28 -10.64 13.70 9.39
C PHE A 28 -10.03 12.43 8.76
N GLU A 29 -8.74 12.47 8.43
CA GLU A 29 -8.02 11.45 7.67
C GLU A 29 -8.06 10.07 8.34
N VAL A 30 -7.92 10.04 9.67
CA VAL A 30 -7.97 8.81 10.48
C VAL A 30 -9.31 8.10 10.30
N ALA A 31 -10.42 8.84 10.24
CA ALA A 31 -11.74 8.24 10.02
C ALA A 31 -11.86 7.62 8.63
N TYR A 32 -11.26 8.20 7.59
CA TYR A 32 -11.24 7.57 6.26
C TYR A 32 -10.47 6.24 6.25
N ILE A 33 -9.30 6.18 6.90
CA ILE A 33 -8.48 4.95 6.95
C ILE A 33 -9.26 3.82 7.63
N HIS A 34 -9.87 4.11 8.78
CA HIS A 34 -10.65 3.11 9.50
C HIS A 34 -11.97 2.76 8.81
N LEU A 35 -12.63 3.73 8.17
CA LEU A 35 -13.83 3.47 7.37
C LEU A 35 -13.54 2.55 6.19
N ALA A 36 -12.44 2.78 5.45
CA ALA A 36 -12.01 1.88 4.39
C ALA A 36 -11.70 0.47 4.93
N GLY A 37 -11.04 0.38 6.09
CA GLY A 37 -10.81 -0.88 6.79
C GLY A 37 -12.11 -1.62 7.13
N MET A 38 -13.11 -0.94 7.67
CA MET A 38 -14.40 -1.55 7.97
C MET A 38 -15.16 -1.98 6.72
N TYR A 39 -15.06 -1.22 5.62
CA TYR A 39 -15.60 -1.65 4.34
C TYR A 39 -14.92 -2.92 3.82
N ILE A 40 -13.61 -3.07 4.02
CA ILE A 40 -12.89 -4.32 3.68
C ILE A 40 -13.41 -5.50 4.51
N GLU A 41 -13.61 -5.31 5.83
CA GLU A 41 -14.09 -6.36 6.73
C GLU A 41 -15.47 -6.90 6.33
N VAL A 42 -16.39 -6.01 5.92
CA VAL A 42 -17.73 -6.41 5.44
C VAL A 42 -17.75 -6.81 3.95
N GLY A 43 -16.60 -6.83 3.28
CA GLY A 43 -16.46 -7.21 1.87
C GLY A 43 -16.91 -6.16 0.84
N ASP A 44 -17.16 -4.92 1.27
CA ASP A 44 -17.56 -3.82 0.40
C ASP A 44 -16.35 -3.11 -0.22
N TYR A 45 -15.71 -3.78 -1.16
CA TYR A 45 -14.49 -3.28 -1.80
C TYR A 45 -14.72 -2.06 -2.68
N GLY A 46 -15.95 -1.83 -3.14
CA GLY A 46 -16.31 -0.62 -3.90
C GLY A 46 -16.20 0.61 -3.01
N ARG A 47 -16.87 0.60 -1.85
CA ARG A 47 -16.79 1.72 -0.92
C ARG A 47 -15.42 1.87 -0.26
N ALA A 48 -14.68 0.78 -0.05
CA ALA A 48 -13.29 0.85 0.41
C ALA A 48 -12.40 1.63 -0.57
N GLU A 49 -12.48 1.30 -1.87
CA GLU A 49 -11.76 1.99 -2.95
C GLU A 49 -12.12 3.49 -2.99
N ASP A 50 -13.42 3.81 -3.01
CA ASP A 50 -13.89 5.20 -3.02
C ASP A 50 -13.39 5.99 -1.81
N THR A 51 -13.33 5.34 -0.64
CA THR A 51 -12.88 5.97 0.61
C THR A 51 -11.39 6.31 0.56
N TYR A 52 -10.55 5.39 0.05
CA TYR A 52 -9.13 5.67 -0.17
C TYR A 52 -8.88 6.77 -1.21
N GLN A 53 -9.65 6.78 -2.30
CA GLN A 53 -9.53 7.83 -3.32
C GLN A 53 -9.94 9.20 -2.76
N LYS A 54 -11.04 9.26 -1.99
CA LYS A 54 -11.51 10.50 -1.35
C LYS A 54 -10.47 11.09 -0.40
N VAL A 55 -9.88 10.28 0.49
CA VAL A 55 -8.89 10.81 1.45
C VAL A 55 -7.65 11.36 0.75
N LEU A 56 -7.24 10.74 -0.37
CA LEU A 56 -6.10 11.23 -1.17
C LEU A 56 -6.39 12.53 -1.93
N CYS A 57 -7.65 12.94 -2.06
CA CYS A 57 -8.05 14.23 -2.64
C CYS A 57 -8.11 15.36 -1.61
N LEU A 58 -7.89 15.08 -0.32
CA LEU A 58 -7.90 16.13 0.72
C LEU A 58 -6.69 17.05 0.55
N LYS A 59 -6.90 18.35 0.77
CA LYS A 59 -5.82 19.35 0.78
C LYS A 59 -5.02 19.23 2.08
N SER A 60 -3.69 19.39 1.98
CA SER A 60 -2.78 19.50 3.13
C SER A 60 -2.74 18.28 4.05
N LEU A 61 -2.53 17.09 3.49
CA LEU A 61 -2.26 15.88 4.27
C LEU A 61 -0.86 15.96 4.90
N GLU A 62 -0.78 15.71 6.21
CA GLU A 62 0.49 15.51 6.88
C GLU A 62 1.23 14.31 6.27
N GLU A 63 2.56 14.43 6.11
CA GLU A 63 3.40 13.41 5.47
C GLU A 63 3.22 12.01 6.08
N GLU A 64 3.15 11.94 7.42
CA GLU A 64 2.97 10.67 8.14
C GLU A 64 1.60 10.04 7.86
N LYS A 65 0.55 10.87 7.77
CA LYS A 65 -0.79 10.41 7.43
C LYS A 65 -0.86 9.95 5.98
N LEU A 66 -0.18 10.63 5.08
CA LEU A 66 -0.09 10.25 3.67
C LEU A 66 0.66 8.91 3.50
N GLN A 67 1.72 8.67 4.28
CA GLN A 67 2.39 7.36 4.34
C GLN A 67 1.44 6.26 4.80
N GLU A 68 0.66 6.52 5.85
CA GLU A 68 -0.33 5.57 6.39
C GLU A 68 -1.39 5.21 5.35
N ILE A 69 -1.98 6.22 4.71
CA ILE A 69 -3.00 6.03 3.67
C ILE A 69 -2.43 5.17 2.54
N HIS A 70 -1.24 5.50 2.03
CA HIS A 70 -0.63 4.74 0.95
C HIS A 70 -0.23 3.32 1.36
N PHE A 71 0.26 3.11 2.58
CA PHE A 71 0.55 1.77 3.08
C PHE A 71 -0.71 0.90 3.09
N HIS A 72 -1.78 1.37 3.73
CA HIS A 72 -3.03 0.61 3.82
C HIS A 72 -3.71 0.41 2.47
N TYR A 73 -3.67 1.42 1.60
CA TYR A 73 -4.22 1.29 0.25
C TYR A 73 -3.41 0.29 -0.59
N GLY A 74 -2.08 0.26 -0.44
CA GLY A 74 -1.23 -0.77 -1.05
C GLY A 74 -1.60 -2.18 -0.58
N GLN A 75 -1.83 -2.37 0.72
CA GLN A 75 -2.30 -3.64 1.26
C GLN A 75 -3.67 -4.04 0.70
N PHE A 76 -4.60 -3.09 0.63
CA PHE A 76 -5.92 -3.32 0.04
C PHE A 76 -5.82 -3.79 -1.42
N GLN A 77 -4.99 -3.11 -2.21
CA GLN A 77 -4.76 -3.47 -3.61
C GLN A 77 -4.13 -4.87 -3.74
N GLU A 78 -3.17 -5.20 -2.88
CA GLU A 78 -2.48 -6.49 -2.91
C GLU A 78 -3.40 -7.65 -2.50
N PHE A 79 -4.07 -7.54 -1.34
CA PHE A 79 -4.72 -8.68 -0.71
C PHE A 79 -6.19 -8.82 -1.09
N GLN A 80 -6.92 -7.73 -1.27
CA GLN A 80 -8.34 -7.76 -1.58
C GLN A 80 -8.57 -7.65 -3.09
N LYS A 81 -7.95 -6.67 -3.76
CA LYS A 81 -8.11 -6.47 -5.21
C LYS A 81 -7.21 -7.36 -6.06
N LYS A 82 -6.19 -7.98 -5.47
CA LYS A 82 -5.16 -8.79 -6.16
C LYS A 82 -4.47 -8.03 -7.30
N CYS A 83 -4.38 -6.69 -7.20
CA CYS A 83 -3.76 -5.82 -8.18
C CYS A 83 -2.33 -5.47 -7.76
N GLU A 84 -1.36 -6.25 -8.21
CA GLU A 84 0.05 -6.07 -7.83
C GLU A 84 0.63 -4.72 -8.29
N ILE A 85 0.21 -4.22 -9.45
CA ILE A 85 0.69 -2.95 -10.00
C ILE A 85 0.27 -1.79 -9.09
N ASN A 86 -1.01 -1.72 -8.71
CA ASN A 86 -1.49 -0.67 -7.82
C ASN A 86 -0.88 -0.79 -6.41
N ALA A 87 -0.70 -2.02 -5.91
CA ALA A 87 0.01 -2.24 -4.65
C ALA A 87 1.44 -1.68 -4.69
N ILE A 88 2.21 -1.98 -5.74
CA ILE A 88 3.56 -1.45 -5.96
C ILE A 88 3.54 0.09 -5.99
N ILE A 89 2.62 0.69 -6.75
CA ILE A 89 2.50 2.15 -6.86
C ILE A 89 2.30 2.78 -5.47
N HIS A 90 1.38 2.24 -4.67
CA HIS A 90 1.07 2.79 -3.37
C HIS A 90 2.19 2.58 -2.35
N TYR A 91 2.82 1.40 -2.30
CA TYR A 91 3.99 1.21 -1.45
C TYR A 91 5.14 2.15 -1.85
N LEU A 92 5.41 2.32 -3.15
CA LEU A 92 6.42 3.28 -3.61
C LEU A 92 6.10 4.72 -3.22
N LYS A 93 4.83 5.14 -3.32
CA LYS A 93 4.40 6.48 -2.87
C LYS A 93 4.64 6.68 -1.37
N ALA A 94 4.35 5.67 -0.53
CA ALA A 94 4.66 5.73 0.91
C ALA A 94 6.18 5.84 1.17
N ILE A 95 7.00 5.08 0.44
CA ILE A 95 8.46 5.05 0.62
C ILE A 95 9.13 6.37 0.21
N LYS A 96 8.61 7.02 -0.84
CA LYS A 96 9.14 8.28 -1.38
C LYS A 96 8.98 9.47 -0.43
N ILE A 97 8.07 9.40 0.53
CA ILE A 97 7.92 10.43 1.56
C ILE A 97 9.15 10.36 2.47
N GLU A 98 9.88 11.47 2.59
CA GLU A 98 11.23 11.47 3.18
C GLU A 98 11.21 11.09 4.66
N LYS A 99 10.21 11.57 5.41
CA LYS A 99 10.03 11.30 6.84
C LYS A 99 10.15 9.81 7.15
N ALA A 100 11.07 9.48 8.05
CA ALA A 100 11.21 8.13 8.57
C ALA A 100 10.00 7.80 9.46
N SER A 101 9.41 6.62 9.28
CA SER A 101 8.29 6.15 10.09
C SER A 101 8.21 4.63 10.04
N LEU A 102 7.57 4.03 11.04
CA LEU A 102 7.28 2.59 11.05
C LEU A 102 6.46 2.16 9.81
N LEU A 103 5.59 3.03 9.30
CA LEU A 103 4.77 2.76 8.11
C LEU A 103 5.59 2.76 6.82
N LYS A 104 6.63 3.60 6.75
CA LYS A 104 7.63 3.55 5.68
C LYS A 104 8.35 2.20 5.69
N ASP A 105 8.83 1.76 6.86
CA ASP A 105 9.51 0.46 6.98
C ASP A 105 8.60 -0.72 6.63
N LYS A 106 7.33 -0.68 7.07
CA LYS A 106 6.33 -1.67 6.66
C LYS A 106 6.06 -1.65 5.16
N SER A 107 6.05 -0.48 4.52
CA SER A 107 5.89 -0.34 3.07
C SER A 107 7.09 -0.91 2.31
N ILE A 108 8.32 -0.66 2.77
CA ILE A 108 9.55 -1.25 2.22
C ILE A 108 9.46 -2.77 2.26
N ASN A 109 9.14 -3.33 3.42
CA ASN A 109 9.05 -4.79 3.62
C ASN A 109 7.92 -5.43 2.80
N SER A 110 6.79 -4.73 2.65
CA SER A 110 5.66 -5.23 1.84
C SER A 110 6.00 -5.21 0.35
N LEU A 111 6.61 -4.12 -0.12
CA LEU A 111 7.08 -3.99 -1.49
C LEU A 111 8.10 -5.07 -1.84
N GLU A 112 9.11 -5.26 -0.99
CA GLU A 112 10.15 -6.29 -1.16
C GLU A 112 9.56 -7.69 -1.29
N LYS A 113 8.65 -8.08 -0.38
CA LYS A 113 7.97 -9.38 -0.43
C LYS A 113 7.17 -9.55 -1.72
N LEU A 114 6.43 -8.51 -2.13
CA LEU A 114 5.63 -8.51 -3.34
C LEU A 114 6.50 -8.71 -4.59
N VAL A 115 7.58 -7.94 -4.75
CA VAL A 115 8.45 -8.05 -5.94
C VAL A 115 9.31 -9.31 -5.94
N LEU A 116 9.71 -9.84 -4.78
CA LEU A 116 10.35 -11.16 -4.70
C LEU A 116 9.39 -12.26 -5.15
N ARG A 117 8.10 -12.18 -4.78
CA ARG A 117 7.08 -13.11 -5.29
C ARG A 117 6.90 -12.99 -6.80
N LYS A 118 6.93 -11.77 -7.36
CA LYS A 118 6.92 -11.55 -8.82
C LYS A 118 8.12 -12.21 -9.50
N LEU A 119 9.33 -12.01 -8.98
CA LEU A 119 10.55 -12.58 -9.54
C LEU A 119 10.61 -14.11 -9.47
N ARG A 120 10.00 -14.73 -8.46
CA ARG A 120 9.86 -16.19 -8.44
C ARG A 120 9.03 -16.74 -9.60
N ARG A 121 8.07 -15.95 -10.11
CA ARG A 121 7.24 -16.32 -11.28
C ARG A 121 7.90 -15.93 -12.59
N ASN A 122 8.64 -14.82 -12.62
CA ASN A 122 9.42 -14.38 -13.77
C ASN A 122 10.77 -13.81 -13.31
N ALA A 123 11.82 -14.62 -13.38
CA ALA A 123 13.15 -14.23 -12.90
C ALA A 123 13.80 -13.10 -13.70
N SER A 124 13.30 -12.83 -14.92
CA SER A 124 13.79 -11.81 -15.84
C SER A 124 12.94 -10.53 -15.85
N ASP A 125 12.05 -10.36 -14.86
CA ASP A 125 11.22 -9.15 -14.74
C ASP A 125 12.07 -7.92 -14.38
N VAL A 126 12.43 -7.12 -15.39
CA VAL A 126 13.31 -5.96 -15.29
C VAL A 126 12.77 -4.92 -14.29
N GLU A 127 11.45 -4.73 -14.25
CA GLU A 127 10.80 -3.81 -13.32
C GLU A 127 11.00 -4.27 -11.87
N SER A 128 10.71 -5.53 -11.55
CA SER A 128 10.90 -6.06 -10.19
C SER A 128 12.37 -6.05 -9.76
N LEU A 129 13.31 -6.33 -10.67
CA LEU A 129 14.75 -6.21 -10.37
C LEU A 129 15.12 -4.75 -10.04
N SER A 130 14.64 -3.80 -10.84
CA SER A 130 14.87 -2.37 -10.60
C SER A 130 14.28 -1.89 -9.27
N ILE A 131 13.08 -2.36 -8.93
CA ILE A 131 12.43 -2.07 -7.65
C ILE A 131 13.23 -2.66 -6.48
N LEU A 132 13.75 -3.89 -6.59
CA LEU A 132 14.60 -4.46 -5.55
C LEU A 132 15.90 -3.67 -5.37
N GLY A 133 16.53 -3.24 -6.45
CA GLY A 133 17.67 -2.33 -6.38
C GLY A 133 17.33 -1.06 -5.57
N PHE A 134 16.15 -0.48 -5.82
CA PHE A 134 15.67 0.68 -5.06
C PHE A 134 15.40 0.37 -3.59
N VAL A 135 14.75 -0.76 -3.30
CA VAL A 135 14.47 -1.20 -1.92
C VAL A 135 15.77 -1.35 -1.12
N TYR A 136 16.76 -2.06 -1.67
CA TYR A 136 18.04 -2.25 -0.97
C TYR A 136 18.84 -0.96 -0.84
N LYS A 137 18.75 -0.05 -1.83
CA LYS A 137 19.33 1.30 -1.72
C LYS A 137 18.73 2.06 -0.54
N VAL A 138 17.39 2.06 -0.40
CA VAL A 138 16.71 2.75 0.71
C VAL A 138 17.06 2.13 2.07
N LYS A 139 17.29 0.81 2.14
CA LYS A 139 17.78 0.12 3.34
C LYS A 139 19.26 0.38 3.68
N GLY A 140 20.02 1.05 2.80
CA GLY A 140 21.46 1.25 2.94
C GLY A 140 22.31 0.04 2.53
N GLU A 141 21.70 -1.02 1.97
CA GLU A 141 22.39 -2.22 1.49
C GLU A 141 22.92 -2.02 0.06
N ILE A 142 23.88 -1.11 -0.09
CA ILE A 142 24.34 -0.60 -1.40
C ILE A 142 24.85 -1.72 -2.33
N ASN A 143 25.60 -2.70 -1.81
CA ASN A 143 26.12 -3.79 -2.62
C ASN A 143 25.01 -4.64 -3.25
N LYS A 144 23.96 -4.96 -2.50
CA LYS A 144 22.79 -5.67 -3.04
C LYS A 144 22.02 -4.80 -4.02
N ALA A 145 21.88 -3.51 -3.72
CA ALA A 145 21.23 -2.58 -4.63
C ALA A 145 21.90 -2.59 -6.01
N LEU A 146 23.23 -2.48 -6.04
CA LEU A 146 24.02 -2.54 -7.27
C LEU A 146 23.85 -3.87 -8.01
N GLU A 147 23.90 -5.00 -7.31
CA GLU A 147 23.69 -6.33 -7.91
C GLU A 147 22.35 -6.42 -8.66
N TYR A 148 21.25 -5.97 -8.03
CA TYR A 148 19.92 -5.99 -8.65
C TYR A 148 19.81 -5.02 -9.83
N TYR A 149 20.40 -3.83 -9.73
CA TYR A 149 20.43 -2.88 -10.84
C TYR A 149 21.23 -3.40 -12.04
N GLU A 150 22.40 -4.00 -11.81
CA GLU A 150 23.19 -4.61 -12.88
C GLU A 150 22.45 -5.76 -13.57
N ARG A 151 21.74 -6.59 -12.81
CA ARG A 151 20.89 -7.64 -13.38
C ARG A 151 19.78 -7.06 -14.26
N ALA A 152 19.12 -5.99 -13.81
CA ALA A 152 18.11 -5.30 -14.60
C ALA A 152 18.70 -4.73 -15.90
N LEU A 153 19.89 -4.11 -15.82
CA LEU A 153 20.59 -3.55 -16.98
C LEU A 153 21.03 -4.61 -17.99
N ARG A 154 21.56 -5.76 -17.53
CA ARG A 154 21.95 -6.87 -18.42
C ARG A 154 20.75 -7.39 -19.23
N LEU A 155 19.58 -7.48 -18.62
CA LEU A 155 18.36 -7.95 -19.28
C LEU A 155 17.72 -6.88 -20.17
N GLY A 156 17.77 -5.60 -19.77
CA GLY A 156 17.24 -4.49 -20.56
C GLY A 156 18.13 -4.10 -21.75
N GLY A 157 19.45 -4.25 -21.61
CA GLY A 157 20.44 -3.93 -22.63
C GLY A 157 20.69 -5.03 -23.68
N GLY A 158 20.27 -6.27 -23.41
CA GLY A 158 20.41 -7.41 -24.32
C GLY A 158 19.24 -7.60 -25.31
N LEU A 159 18.33 -6.62 -25.41
CA LEU A 159 17.15 -6.66 -26.28
C LEU A 159 17.34 -5.94 -27.63
N TRP A 160 18.58 -5.79 -28.10
CA TRP A 160 18.94 -5.20 -29.40
C TRP A 160 19.64 -6.22 -30.30
#